data_AF-A0A4R6XYW9-F1
#
_entry.id   AF-A0A4R6XYW9-F1
#
_cell.length_a   1.000
_cell.length_b   1.000
_cell.length_c   1.000
_cell.angle_alpha   90.00
_cell.angle_beta   90.00
_cell.angle_gamma   90.00
#
_symmetry.space_group_name_H-M   'P 1'
#
loop_
_entity.id
_entity.type
_entity.pdbx_description
1 polymer ?
#
loop_
_entity_poly.entity_id
_entity_poly.type
_entity_poly.pdbx_seq_one_letter_code
_entity_poly.pdbx_strand_id
1 'polypeptide(L)'
;MKTKALGLLSLALLLLCLGYPALHAPEPTAAPTRLSPDSIRSVPTTKNSVSSRESIPITAKVDVTTTDTTVSELQQQVLDEINFQLYSDDPFVEIYSMEWTLEMCKTNIFVNELIKHASYQQQQKITQSIQQKCELSHTKYPSLFAINDRKKTNALFEPQSQLGQLIKTSENPHLTAFDRQTVSMQILTQSIKEGNSSVMMLSAMMHSWGGNTIFPITQILKTHDQQYANQISSMAIMLLACQYQQGVTCDSTSALMLLTCAHEPQVCGLDYQTWYLQNTLPGMKKDVAQLMDYYQQFRE
;
A
#
# COMPACT_ATOMS: atom_id res chain seq x y z
N MET A 1 -5.30 -28.51 -19.13
CA MET A 1 -6.15 -27.30 -19.07
C MET A 1 -6.73 -27.10 -17.65
N LYS A 2 -5.96 -26.58 -16.68
CA LYS A 2 -6.44 -26.26 -15.31
C LYS A 2 -5.59 -25.16 -14.63
N THR A 3 -5.44 -23.99 -15.26
CA THR A 3 -4.64 -22.88 -14.69
C THR A 3 -5.36 -21.54 -14.59
N LYS A 4 -6.65 -21.44 -14.96
CA LYS A 4 -7.41 -20.18 -14.88
C LYS A 4 -8.20 -19.97 -13.57
N ALA A 5 -8.21 -20.94 -12.66
CA ALA A 5 -9.08 -20.89 -11.47
C ALA A 5 -8.45 -20.19 -10.24
N LEU A 6 -7.13 -20.08 -10.14
CA LEU A 6 -6.49 -19.51 -8.94
C LEU A 6 -6.45 -17.98 -8.91
N GLY A 7 -6.35 -17.31 -10.06
CA GLY A 7 -6.38 -15.84 -10.13
C GLY A 7 -7.73 -15.25 -9.69
N LEU A 8 -8.82 -15.98 -9.88
CA LEU A 8 -10.17 -15.56 -9.48
C LEU A 8 -10.39 -15.60 -7.96
N LEU A 9 -9.63 -16.40 -7.20
CA LEU A 9 -9.79 -16.49 -5.75
C LEU A 9 -9.15 -15.29 -5.02
N SER A 10 -8.00 -14.80 -5.50
CA SER A 10 -7.39 -13.57 -4.99
C SER A 10 -8.23 -12.34 -5.35
N LEU A 11 -8.79 -12.35 -6.57
CA LEU A 11 -9.74 -11.34 -7.05
C LEU A 11 -11.06 -11.34 -6.26
N ALA A 12 -11.57 -12.52 -5.88
CA ALA A 12 -12.77 -12.65 -5.07
C ALA A 12 -12.56 -12.15 -3.63
N LEU A 13 -11.38 -12.33 -3.03
CA LEU A 13 -11.09 -11.75 -1.71
C LEU A 13 -11.05 -10.21 -1.75
N LEU A 14 -10.39 -9.63 -2.76
CA LEU A 14 -10.38 -8.18 -2.97
C LEU A 14 -11.78 -7.63 -3.26
N LEU A 15 -12.57 -8.31 -4.10
CA LEU A 15 -13.95 -7.90 -4.42
C LEU A 15 -14.95 -8.13 -3.28
N LEU A 16 -14.78 -9.18 -2.46
CA LEU A 16 -15.60 -9.42 -1.26
C LEU A 16 -15.31 -8.38 -0.18
N CYS A 17 -14.08 -7.88 -0.08
CA CYS A 17 -13.74 -6.74 0.79
C CYS A 17 -14.31 -5.41 0.25
N LEU A 18 -14.35 -5.21 -1.07
CA LEU A 18 -14.92 -4.00 -1.69
C LEU A 18 -16.46 -3.97 -1.69
N GLY A 19 -17.12 -5.13 -1.56
CA GLY A 19 -18.59 -5.24 -1.59
C GLY A 19 -19.29 -5.00 -0.25
N TYR A 20 -18.57 -4.95 0.88
CA TYR A 20 -19.19 -4.93 2.20
C TYR A 20 -19.68 -3.56 2.74
N PRO A 21 -19.17 -2.37 2.35
CA PRO A 21 -19.69 -1.13 2.93
C PRO A 21 -20.96 -0.61 2.25
N ALA A 22 -21.39 -1.19 1.11
CA ALA A 22 -22.53 -0.68 0.36
C ALA A 22 -23.90 -0.93 1.04
N LEU A 23 -23.98 -1.78 2.07
CA LEU A 23 -25.25 -2.07 2.74
C LEU A 23 -25.65 -1.05 3.82
N HIS A 24 -24.78 -0.09 4.19
CA HIS A 24 -25.05 0.89 5.25
C HIS A 24 -24.73 2.34 4.84
N ALA A 25 -24.67 2.65 3.54
CA ALA A 25 -24.55 4.04 3.10
C ALA A 25 -25.83 4.81 3.52
N PRO A 26 -25.76 5.81 4.41
CA PRO A 26 -26.90 6.68 4.69
C PRO A 26 -27.24 7.46 3.42
N GLU A 27 -28.55 7.70 3.20
CA GLU A 27 -29.07 8.52 2.10
C GLU A 27 -28.25 9.82 1.94
N PRO A 28 -27.98 10.26 0.69
CA PRO A 28 -27.24 11.48 0.45
C PRO A 28 -28.04 12.67 0.98
N THR A 29 -27.65 13.15 2.17
CA THR A 29 -28.13 14.42 2.70
C THR A 29 -27.49 15.54 1.90
N ALA A 30 -28.31 16.52 1.50
CA ALA A 30 -27.99 17.58 0.57
C ALA A 30 -26.59 18.21 0.79
N ALA A 31 -25.86 18.39 -0.31
CA ALA A 31 -24.52 18.97 -0.33
C ALA A 31 -24.48 20.34 0.38
N PRO A 32 -23.53 20.58 1.30
CA PRO A 32 -23.37 21.89 1.91
C PRO A 32 -22.86 22.91 0.88
N THR A 33 -23.47 24.09 0.92
CA THR A 33 -23.16 25.26 0.10
C THR A 33 -21.68 25.66 0.23
N ARG A 34 -21.01 25.82 -0.92
CA ARG A 34 -19.63 26.31 -1.04
C ARG A 34 -19.43 27.61 -0.26
N LEU A 35 -18.46 27.62 0.66
CA LEU A 35 -17.82 28.84 1.15
C LEU A 35 -16.65 29.17 0.20
N SER A 36 -16.60 30.42 -0.26
CA SER A 36 -15.53 30.97 -1.10
C SER A 36 -14.16 30.88 -0.43
N PRO A 37 -13.08 30.55 -1.17
CA PRO A 37 -11.73 30.61 -0.65
C PRO A 37 -11.10 31.97 -0.98
N ASP A 38 -10.98 32.83 0.02
CA ASP A 38 -10.01 33.92 0.00
C ASP A 38 -9.06 33.77 1.19
N SER A 39 -7.76 33.91 0.89
CA SER A 39 -6.61 33.97 1.81
C SER A 39 -5.96 32.63 2.21
N ILE A 40 -5.17 32.08 1.28
CA ILE A 40 -4.03 31.21 1.64
C ILE A 40 -2.75 32.01 1.47
N ARG A 41 -2.12 32.30 2.60
CA ARG A 41 -0.79 32.91 2.73
C ARG A 41 0.26 31.89 2.26
N SER A 42 1.06 32.30 1.27
CA SER A 42 2.16 31.53 0.70
C SER A 42 3.25 31.18 1.73
N VAL A 43 3.58 29.89 1.84
CA VAL A 43 4.75 29.37 2.58
C VAL A 43 5.89 29.12 1.57
N PRO A 44 7.17 29.36 1.93
CA PRO A 44 8.27 29.39 0.96
C PRO A 44 8.62 28.00 0.43
N THR A 45 8.81 27.91 -0.88
CA THR A 45 9.34 26.75 -1.60
C THR A 45 10.84 26.62 -1.34
N THR A 46 11.25 25.61 -0.60
CA THR A 46 12.66 25.22 -0.48
C THR A 46 13.10 24.51 -1.76
N LYS A 47 13.94 25.18 -2.55
CA LYS A 47 14.63 24.58 -3.70
C LYS A 47 15.64 23.55 -3.19
N ASN A 48 15.38 22.26 -3.43
CA ASN A 48 16.42 21.24 -3.34
C ASN A 48 16.83 20.76 -4.73
N SER A 49 17.97 21.32 -5.13
CA SER A 49 19.04 20.80 -5.98
C SER A 49 18.87 19.38 -6.53
N VAL A 50 18.76 19.32 -7.86
CA VAL A 50 19.03 18.17 -8.72
C VAL A 50 20.42 17.61 -8.41
N SER A 51 20.50 16.33 -8.05
CA SER A 51 21.75 15.56 -8.02
C SER A 51 21.67 14.44 -9.05
N SER A 52 22.61 14.52 -9.99
CA SER A 52 22.99 13.68 -11.12
C SER A 52 22.42 12.25 -11.16
N ARG A 53 21.64 11.98 -12.22
CA ARG A 53 21.34 10.64 -12.74
C ARG A 53 22.62 10.00 -13.27
N GLU A 54 23.07 8.94 -12.63
CA GLU A 54 24.00 7.99 -13.23
C GLU A 54 23.18 7.06 -14.15
N SER A 55 23.46 7.12 -15.45
CA SER A 55 22.79 6.34 -16.48
C SER A 55 23.34 4.91 -16.51
N ILE A 56 22.56 3.95 -16.03
CA ILE A 56 22.84 2.53 -16.18
C ILE A 56 22.50 2.11 -17.62
N PRO A 57 23.40 1.39 -18.34
CA PRO A 57 23.16 1.00 -19.72
C PRO A 57 22.08 -0.09 -19.81
N ILE A 58 21.06 0.20 -20.61
CA ILE A 58 19.96 -0.71 -20.95
C ILE A 58 20.41 -1.64 -22.06
N THR A 59 20.66 -2.93 -21.77
CA THR A 59 20.34 -4.03 -22.71
C THR A 59 20.45 -5.40 -22.05
N ALA A 60 19.31 -6.06 -21.80
CA ALA A 60 19.19 -7.51 -21.87
C ALA A 60 17.70 -7.88 -22.01
N LYS A 61 17.28 -8.26 -23.22
CA LYS A 61 16.05 -9.02 -23.41
C LYS A 61 16.37 -10.46 -23.03
N VAL A 62 15.94 -10.89 -21.84
CA VAL A 62 16.04 -12.29 -21.44
C VAL A 62 14.87 -13.04 -22.08
N ASP A 63 15.20 -13.92 -23.02
CA ASP A 63 14.27 -14.81 -23.69
C ASP A 63 14.03 -16.02 -22.76
N VAL A 64 13.03 -15.92 -21.88
CA VAL A 64 12.70 -16.98 -20.90
C VAL A 64 11.87 -18.06 -21.59
N THR A 65 12.58 -18.91 -22.34
CA THR A 65 12.07 -20.22 -22.79
C THR A 65 13.09 -21.30 -22.45
N THR A 66 13.40 -21.47 -21.18
CA THR A 66 14.13 -22.64 -20.67
C THR A 66 13.58 -23.06 -19.31
N THR A 67 12.92 -24.21 -19.33
CA THR A 67 12.47 -25.00 -18.19
C THR A 67 13.67 -25.72 -17.58
N ASP A 68 14.22 -25.20 -16.48
CA ASP A 68 14.83 -25.92 -15.34
C ASP A 68 15.76 -24.98 -14.52
N THR A 69 15.29 -23.78 -14.16
CA THR A 69 15.97 -22.98 -13.14
C THR A 69 15.80 -23.68 -11.79
N THR A 70 16.89 -24.04 -11.14
CA THR A 70 16.83 -24.60 -9.79
C THR A 70 16.34 -23.54 -8.79
N VAL A 71 15.75 -23.96 -7.67
CA VAL A 71 15.31 -23.02 -6.62
C VAL A 71 16.48 -22.13 -6.15
N SER A 72 17.69 -22.68 -6.07
CA SER A 72 18.89 -21.94 -5.67
C SER A 72 19.30 -20.87 -6.68
N GLU A 73 19.20 -21.14 -7.98
CA GLU A 73 19.50 -20.15 -9.02
C GLU A 73 18.47 -19.03 -9.03
N LEU A 74 17.18 -19.37 -8.88
CA LEU A 74 16.11 -18.37 -8.78
C LEU A 74 16.26 -17.50 -7.53
N GLN A 75 16.61 -18.08 -6.38
CA GLN A 75 16.93 -17.33 -5.17
C GLN A 75 18.06 -16.33 -5.42
N GLN A 76 19.16 -16.76 -6.06
CA GLN A 76 20.28 -15.87 -6.35
C GLN A 76 19.88 -14.74 -7.30
N GLN A 77 19.15 -15.03 -8.37
CA GLN A 77 18.65 -14.02 -9.31
C GLN A 77 17.78 -12.97 -8.61
N VAL A 78 16.88 -13.42 -7.73
CA VAL A 78 16.03 -12.51 -6.95
C VAL A 78 16.87 -11.67 -5.98
N LEU A 79 17.85 -12.26 -5.27
CA LEU A 79 18.76 -11.53 -4.40
C LEU A 79 19.53 -10.44 -5.15
N ASP A 80 20.02 -10.75 -6.35
CA ASP A 80 20.74 -9.78 -7.20
C ASP A 80 19.81 -8.62 -7.61
N GLU A 81 18.54 -8.90 -7.93
CA GLU A 81 17.52 -7.90 -8.28
C GLU A 81 17.15 -6.98 -7.09
N ILE A 82 17.11 -7.52 -5.88
CA ILE A 82 16.78 -6.78 -4.66
C ILE A 82 18.00 -6.24 -3.91
N ASN A 83 19.22 -6.35 -4.46
CA ASN A 83 20.45 -5.92 -3.81
C ASN A 83 20.45 -4.43 -3.38
N PHE A 84 19.63 -3.61 -4.04
CA PHE A 84 19.28 -2.26 -3.56
C PHE A 84 17.91 -2.31 -2.89
N GLN A 85 17.92 -2.79 -1.64
CA GLN A 85 16.75 -2.95 -0.79
C GLN A 85 16.04 -1.60 -0.60
N LEU A 86 14.72 -1.61 -0.74
CA LEU A 86 13.89 -0.42 -0.55
C LEU A 86 13.22 -0.42 0.84
N TYR A 87 12.74 -1.56 1.31
CA TYR A 87 11.89 -1.68 2.50
C TYR A 87 12.53 -2.40 3.68
N SER A 88 13.38 -3.41 3.46
CA SER A 88 13.98 -4.20 4.55
C SER A 88 15.27 -4.91 4.13
N ASP A 89 16.16 -5.12 5.10
CA ASP A 89 17.37 -5.94 4.94
C ASP A 89 17.05 -7.45 4.92
N ASP A 90 15.87 -7.86 5.41
CA ASP A 90 15.38 -9.23 5.36
C ASP A 90 14.77 -9.52 3.96
N PRO A 91 15.37 -10.40 3.14
CA PRO A 91 14.88 -10.70 1.79
C PRO A 91 13.41 -11.12 1.75
N PHE A 92 12.94 -11.84 2.78
CA PHE A 92 11.53 -12.23 2.87
C PHE A 92 10.62 -10.99 2.98
N VAL A 93 10.97 -10.05 3.87
CA VAL A 93 10.18 -8.83 4.09
C VAL A 93 10.28 -7.88 2.90
N GLU A 94 11.46 -7.74 2.30
CA GLU A 94 11.68 -6.91 1.11
C GLU A 94 10.75 -7.34 -0.02
N ILE A 95 10.77 -8.64 -0.35
CA ILE A 95 9.96 -9.19 -1.43
C ILE A 95 8.47 -9.08 -1.09
N TYR A 96 8.08 -9.42 0.15
CA TYR A 96 6.70 -9.26 0.60
C TYR A 96 6.19 -7.82 0.42
N SER A 97 7.03 -6.84 0.75
CA SER A 97 6.73 -5.41 0.65
C SER A 97 6.65 -4.95 -0.81
N MET A 98 7.55 -5.44 -1.65
CA MET A 98 7.59 -5.16 -3.08
C MET A 98 6.41 -5.75 -3.82
N GLU A 99 5.97 -6.97 -3.50
CA GLU A 99 4.83 -7.60 -4.16
C GLU A 99 3.60 -6.69 -4.15
N TRP A 100 3.33 -6.02 -3.04
CA TRP A 100 2.21 -5.08 -2.95
C TRP A 100 2.35 -3.87 -3.87
N THR A 101 3.59 -3.39 -4.07
CA THR A 101 3.88 -2.29 -4.98
C THR A 101 3.82 -2.74 -6.45
N LEU A 102 4.20 -3.99 -6.72
CA LEU A 102 4.28 -4.57 -8.06
C LEU A 102 2.96 -5.21 -8.53
N GLU A 103 2.00 -5.46 -7.64
CA GLU A 103 0.72 -6.13 -7.94
C GLU A 103 -0.05 -5.43 -9.08
N MET A 104 -0.02 -4.09 -9.10
CA MET A 104 -0.67 -3.30 -10.15
C MET A 104 -0.04 -3.53 -11.53
N CYS A 105 1.23 -3.90 -11.59
CA CYS A 105 1.93 -4.23 -12.82
C CYS A 105 1.67 -5.66 -13.28
N LYS A 106 1.32 -6.56 -12.37
CA LYS A 106 0.97 -7.95 -12.70
C LYS A 106 -0.47 -8.06 -13.25
N THR A 107 -1.34 -7.09 -12.98
CA THR A 107 -2.79 -7.17 -13.25
C THR A 107 -3.34 -6.00 -14.07
N ASN A 108 -3.02 -5.95 -15.37
CA ASN A 108 -3.47 -4.88 -16.29
C ASN A 108 -5.00 -4.63 -16.35
N ILE A 109 -5.82 -5.64 -16.02
CA ILE A 109 -7.28 -5.54 -16.05
C ILE A 109 -7.81 -4.64 -14.90
N PHE A 110 -7.09 -4.55 -13.79
CA PHE A 110 -7.59 -3.93 -12.56
C PHE A 110 -7.56 -2.40 -12.62
N VAL A 111 -6.53 -1.82 -13.23
CA VAL A 111 -6.33 -0.37 -13.29
C VAL A 111 -7.51 0.34 -13.98
N ASN A 112 -7.94 -0.17 -15.15
CA ASN A 112 -9.01 0.45 -15.92
C ASN A 112 -10.34 0.45 -15.17
N GLU A 113 -10.64 -0.62 -14.43
CA GLU A 113 -11.85 -0.69 -13.60
C GLU A 113 -11.81 0.30 -12.43
N LEU A 114 -10.64 0.48 -11.81
CA LEU A 114 -10.49 1.41 -10.68
C LEU A 114 -10.64 2.88 -11.09
N ILE A 115 -10.27 3.23 -12.33
CA ILE A 115 -10.30 4.62 -12.80
C ILE A 115 -11.46 4.91 -13.74
N LYS A 116 -12.37 3.97 -14.00
CA LYS A 116 -13.43 4.09 -15.03
C LYS A 116 -14.35 5.30 -14.85
N HIS A 117 -14.50 5.77 -13.62
CA HIS A 117 -15.35 6.92 -13.28
C HIS A 117 -14.59 8.26 -13.27
N ALA A 118 -13.26 8.24 -13.41
CA ALA A 118 -12.45 9.45 -13.55
C ALA A 118 -12.70 10.13 -14.90
N SER A 119 -12.33 11.41 -15.04
CA SER A 119 -12.39 12.06 -16.35
C SER A 119 -11.42 11.39 -17.34
N TYR A 120 -11.74 11.42 -18.63
CA TYR A 120 -10.90 10.83 -19.68
C TYR A 120 -9.43 11.29 -19.60
N GLN A 121 -9.20 12.58 -19.33
CA GLN A 121 -7.85 13.13 -19.17
C GLN A 121 -7.12 12.56 -17.95
N GLN A 122 -7.81 12.37 -16.82
CA GLN A 122 -7.23 11.73 -15.64
C GLN A 122 -6.90 10.27 -15.91
N GLN A 123 -7.82 9.54 -16.57
CA GLN A 123 -7.60 8.14 -16.93
C GLN A 123 -6.32 8.00 -17.77
N GLN A 124 -6.18 8.78 -18.83
CA GLN A 124 -4.98 8.75 -19.68
C GLN A 124 -3.70 9.01 -18.90
N LYS A 125 -3.68 10.04 -18.03
CA LYS A 125 -2.49 10.38 -17.22
C LYS A 125 -2.12 9.25 -16.28
N ILE A 126 -3.10 8.68 -15.58
CA ILE A 126 -2.88 7.59 -14.62
C ILE A 126 -2.38 6.34 -15.35
N THR A 127 -3.03 5.94 -16.44
CA THR A 127 -2.62 4.77 -17.24
C THR A 127 -1.20 4.93 -17.77
N GLN A 128 -0.85 6.10 -18.31
CA GLN A 128 0.52 6.36 -18.80
C GLN A 128 1.55 6.28 -17.68
N SER A 129 1.25 6.86 -16.51
CA SER A 129 2.15 6.83 -15.35
C SER A 129 2.36 5.41 -14.82
N ILE A 130 1.30 4.61 -14.72
CA ILE A 130 1.38 3.21 -14.31
C ILE A 130 2.18 2.40 -15.33
N GLN A 131 1.90 2.57 -16.63
CA GLN A 131 2.61 1.85 -17.68
C GLN A 131 4.13 2.10 -17.62
N GLN A 132 4.54 3.36 -17.49
CA GLN A 132 5.96 3.72 -17.34
C GLN A 132 6.58 3.09 -16.09
N LYS A 133 5.90 3.17 -14.94
CA LYS A 133 6.36 2.56 -13.68
C LYS A 133 6.49 1.04 -13.81
N CYS A 134 5.57 0.39 -14.51
CA CYS A 134 5.58 -1.05 -14.72
C CYS A 134 6.65 -1.51 -15.71
N GLU A 135 6.89 -0.78 -16.80
CA GLU A 135 8.00 -1.07 -17.72
C GLU A 135 9.36 -1.00 -17.03
N LEU A 136 9.56 0.02 -16.19
CA LEU A 136 10.76 0.14 -15.34
C LEU A 136 10.86 -1.01 -14.34
N SER A 137 9.75 -1.36 -13.68
CA SER A 137 9.73 -2.44 -12.69
C SER A 137 9.99 -3.81 -13.31
N HIS A 138 9.43 -4.10 -14.48
CA HIS A 138 9.70 -5.33 -15.23
C HIS A 138 11.16 -5.46 -15.62
N THR A 139 11.79 -4.34 -16.00
CA THR A 139 13.22 -4.31 -16.34
C THR A 139 14.09 -4.54 -15.09
N LYS A 140 13.68 -3.98 -13.95
CA LYS A 140 14.43 -4.05 -12.70
C LYS A 140 14.27 -5.38 -11.96
N TYR A 141 13.10 -6.01 -12.04
CA TYR A 141 12.72 -7.18 -11.25
C TYR A 141 12.21 -8.37 -12.10
N PRO A 142 12.89 -8.76 -13.19
CA PRO A 142 12.35 -9.74 -14.14
C PRO A 142 12.01 -11.09 -13.49
N SER A 143 12.80 -11.57 -12.52
CA SER A 143 12.58 -12.85 -11.83
C SER A 143 11.33 -12.78 -10.93
N LEU A 144 11.14 -11.69 -10.19
CA LEU A 144 9.92 -11.49 -9.38
C LEU A 144 8.64 -11.40 -10.23
N PHE A 145 8.74 -10.90 -11.46
CA PHE A 145 7.62 -10.91 -12.42
C PHE A 145 7.40 -12.27 -13.08
N ALA A 146 8.44 -13.09 -13.24
CA ALA A 146 8.29 -14.46 -13.74
C ALA A 146 7.51 -15.36 -12.76
N ILE A 147 7.53 -15.04 -11.46
CA ILE A 147 6.76 -15.74 -10.43
C ILE A 147 5.34 -15.15 -10.35
N ASN A 148 4.40 -15.88 -10.96
CA ASN A 148 2.97 -15.54 -10.97
C ASN A 148 2.21 -16.01 -9.71
N ASP A 149 2.88 -16.60 -8.72
CA ASP A 149 2.26 -17.15 -7.52
C ASP A 149 2.96 -16.61 -6.26
N ARG A 150 2.25 -15.72 -5.56
CA ARG A 150 2.68 -15.11 -4.30
C ARG A 150 3.16 -16.13 -3.26
N LYS A 151 2.50 -17.29 -3.16
CA LYS A 151 2.93 -18.32 -2.19
C LYS A 151 4.30 -18.89 -2.53
N LYS A 152 4.62 -18.99 -3.83
CA LYS A 152 5.94 -19.43 -4.28
C LYS A 152 6.98 -18.36 -4.03
N THR A 153 6.66 -17.10 -4.30
CA THR A 153 7.52 -15.97 -3.98
C THR A 153 7.89 -15.94 -2.49
N ASN A 154 6.89 -16.01 -1.60
CA ASN A 154 7.08 -16.01 -0.14
C ASN A 154 7.77 -17.28 0.40
N ALA A 155 7.90 -18.33 -0.41
CA ALA A 155 8.61 -19.56 -0.04
C ALA A 155 10.07 -19.57 -0.53
N LEU A 156 10.50 -18.54 -1.26
CA LEU A 156 11.89 -18.44 -1.71
C LEU A 156 12.85 -18.16 -0.55
N PHE A 157 12.41 -17.46 0.50
CA PHE A 157 13.27 -17.10 1.61
C PHE A 157 12.57 -17.39 2.93
N GLU A 158 13.31 -17.91 3.89
CA GLU A 158 12.85 -17.99 5.27
C GLU A 158 12.99 -16.62 5.93
N PRO A 159 12.02 -16.20 6.77
CA PRO A 159 12.09 -14.91 7.45
C PRO A 159 13.24 -14.86 8.46
N GLN A 160 14.02 -13.79 8.41
CA GLN A 160 15.18 -13.58 9.30
C GLN A 160 14.95 -12.50 10.35
N SER A 161 14.06 -11.55 10.06
CA SER A 161 13.68 -10.46 10.96
C SER A 161 12.48 -10.82 11.84
N GLN A 162 12.29 -10.05 12.91
CA GLN A 162 11.09 -10.15 13.74
C GLN A 162 9.83 -9.83 12.91
N LEU A 163 9.87 -8.82 12.04
CA LEU A 163 8.75 -8.50 11.16
C LEU A 163 8.41 -9.66 10.22
N GLY A 164 9.41 -10.27 9.60
CA GLY A 164 9.25 -11.43 8.72
C GLY A 164 8.61 -12.61 9.44
N GLN A 165 9.05 -12.93 10.65
CA GLN A 165 8.48 -14.01 11.46
C GLN A 165 7.01 -13.75 11.81
N LEU A 166 6.66 -12.50 12.14
CA LEU A 166 5.28 -12.09 12.44
C LEU A 166 4.38 -12.20 11.19
N ILE A 167 4.86 -11.71 10.04
CA ILE A 167 4.15 -11.85 8.75
C ILE A 167 3.93 -13.34 8.46
N LYS A 168 4.96 -14.17 8.57
CA LYS A 168 4.83 -15.63 8.35
C LYS A 168 3.84 -16.27 9.29
N THR A 169 3.83 -15.86 10.56
CA THR A 169 2.86 -16.33 11.56
C THR A 169 1.43 -15.96 11.17
N SER A 170 1.20 -14.76 10.64
CA SER A 170 -0.12 -14.30 10.21
C SER A 170 -0.73 -15.14 9.07
N GLU A 171 0.11 -15.82 8.28
CA GLU A 171 -0.32 -16.74 7.22
C GLU A 171 -0.89 -18.06 7.77
N ASN A 172 -0.74 -18.35 9.07
CA ASN A 172 -1.25 -19.56 9.68
C ASN A 172 -2.79 -19.58 9.67
N PRO A 173 -3.42 -20.54 8.96
CA PRO A 173 -4.88 -20.60 8.88
C PRO A 173 -5.54 -20.98 10.21
N HIS A 174 -4.80 -21.51 11.18
CA HIS A 174 -5.32 -21.99 12.45
C HIS A 174 -5.35 -20.94 13.58
N LEU A 175 -4.93 -19.69 13.32
CA LEU A 175 -5.01 -18.62 14.33
C LEU A 175 -6.46 -18.32 14.70
N THR A 176 -6.72 -18.15 16.00
CA THR A 176 -8.01 -17.64 16.48
C THR A 176 -8.19 -16.16 16.09
N ALA A 177 -9.41 -15.63 16.17
CA ALA A 177 -9.64 -14.21 15.90
C ALA A 177 -8.82 -13.29 16.84
N PHE A 178 -8.69 -13.69 18.11
CA PHE A 178 -7.88 -12.97 19.09
C PHE A 178 -6.39 -13.01 18.76
N ASP A 179 -5.86 -14.17 18.37
CA ASP A 179 -4.45 -14.30 17.99
C ASP A 179 -4.15 -13.51 16.71
N ARG A 180 -5.06 -13.53 15.72
CA ARG A 180 -4.91 -12.72 14.51
C ARG A 180 -4.86 -11.23 14.81
N GLN A 181 -5.72 -10.75 15.71
CA GLN A 181 -5.69 -9.37 16.15
C GLN A 181 -4.34 -9.07 16.81
N THR A 182 -3.90 -9.88 17.76
CA THR A 182 -2.62 -9.73 18.46
C THR A 182 -1.43 -9.69 17.50
N VAL A 183 -1.33 -10.65 16.57
CA VAL A 183 -0.27 -10.70 15.55
C VAL A 183 -0.34 -9.48 14.65
N SER A 184 -1.54 -9.02 14.26
CA SER A 184 -1.69 -7.79 13.46
C SER A 184 -1.18 -6.56 14.20
N MET A 185 -1.40 -6.47 15.53
CA MET A 185 -0.84 -5.38 16.34
C MET A 185 0.68 -5.42 16.35
N GLN A 186 1.26 -6.61 16.48
CA GLN A 186 2.70 -6.80 16.48
C GLN A 186 3.32 -6.48 15.12
N ILE A 187 2.67 -6.87 14.01
CA ILE A 187 3.10 -6.51 12.65
C ILE A 187 3.09 -4.99 12.46
N LEU A 188 2.01 -4.30 12.84
CA LEU A 188 1.95 -2.85 12.71
C LEU A 188 3.03 -2.18 13.57
N THR A 189 3.17 -2.60 14.82
CA THR A 189 4.21 -2.06 15.73
C THR A 189 5.61 -2.26 15.15
N GLN A 190 5.91 -3.47 14.69
CA GLN A 190 7.23 -3.80 14.17
C GLN A 190 7.51 -3.14 12.80
N SER A 191 6.51 -3.01 11.94
CA SER A 191 6.66 -2.26 10.68
C SER A 191 6.96 -0.79 10.95
N ILE A 192 6.33 -0.16 11.95
CA ILE A 192 6.64 1.22 12.37
C ILE A 192 8.09 1.33 12.85
N LYS A 193 8.55 0.38 13.68
CA LYS A 193 9.94 0.29 14.17
C LYS A 193 10.95 0.22 13.03
N GLU A 194 10.72 -0.69 12.09
CA GLU A 194 11.63 -0.92 10.96
C GLU A 194 11.45 0.11 9.83
N GLY A 195 10.42 0.95 9.91
CA GLY A 195 10.13 1.94 8.88
C GLY A 195 9.65 1.34 7.57
N ASN A 196 8.99 0.20 7.60
CA ASN A 196 8.48 -0.47 6.40
C ASN A 196 7.11 0.11 5.98
N SER A 197 7.11 1.06 5.05
CA SER A 197 5.87 1.73 4.61
C SER A 197 4.86 0.80 3.92
N SER A 198 5.31 -0.24 3.22
CA SER A 198 4.41 -1.16 2.50
C SER A 198 3.57 -1.98 3.47
N VAL A 199 4.22 -2.54 4.51
CA VAL A 199 3.53 -3.30 5.55
C VAL A 199 2.63 -2.40 6.40
N MET A 200 3.09 -1.19 6.78
CA MET A 200 2.24 -0.21 7.46
C MET A 200 0.99 0.12 6.64
N MET A 201 1.15 0.35 5.33
CA MET A 201 0.06 0.67 4.43
C MET A 201 -0.95 -0.47 4.36
N LEU A 202 -0.47 -1.70 4.19
CA LEU A 202 -1.32 -2.89 4.18
C LEU A 202 -2.10 -3.03 5.51
N SER A 203 -1.45 -2.85 6.65
CA SER A 203 -2.13 -2.84 7.96
C SER A 203 -3.21 -1.76 8.02
N ALA A 204 -2.90 -0.53 7.61
CA ALA A 204 -3.86 0.59 7.63
C ALA A 204 -5.11 0.32 6.78
N MET A 205 -4.92 -0.26 5.58
CA MET A 205 -6.01 -0.64 4.68
C MET A 205 -6.90 -1.71 5.32
N MET A 206 -6.31 -2.74 5.93
CA MET A 206 -7.06 -3.80 6.61
C MET A 206 -7.90 -3.26 7.78
N HIS A 207 -7.45 -2.22 8.49
CA HIS A 207 -8.28 -1.56 9.52
C HIS A 207 -9.45 -0.78 8.95
N SER A 208 -9.23 -0.10 7.82
CA SER A 208 -10.28 0.71 7.19
C SER A 208 -11.47 -0.12 6.71
N TRP A 209 -11.26 -1.41 6.42
CA TRP A 209 -12.30 -2.33 5.93
C TRP A 209 -13.04 -3.11 7.03
N GLY A 210 -13.05 -2.58 8.25
CA GLY A 210 -13.83 -3.17 9.35
C GLY A 210 -13.06 -4.14 10.24
N GLY A 211 -11.72 -4.05 10.26
CA GLY A 211 -10.94 -4.69 11.30
C GLY A 211 -11.27 -4.12 12.69
N ASN A 212 -11.19 -4.96 13.73
CA ASN A 212 -11.23 -4.47 15.12
C ASN A 212 -10.10 -3.46 15.35
N THR A 213 -10.31 -2.48 16.24
CA THR A 213 -9.23 -1.59 16.70
C THR A 213 -8.05 -2.43 17.16
N ILE A 214 -6.88 -2.18 16.58
CA ILE A 214 -5.64 -2.80 17.01
C ILE A 214 -5.16 -2.22 18.34
N PHE A 215 -5.36 -0.93 18.58
CA PHE A 215 -4.87 -0.23 19.77
C PHE A 215 -6.03 0.37 20.57
N PRO A 216 -5.79 0.85 21.80
CA PRO A 216 -6.79 1.59 22.58
C PRO A 216 -7.08 2.99 22.00
N ILE A 217 -7.40 3.06 20.70
CA ILE A 217 -7.58 4.30 19.93
C ILE A 217 -8.78 5.09 20.44
N THR A 218 -9.87 4.42 20.80
CA THR A 218 -11.05 5.07 21.38
C THR A 218 -10.73 5.75 22.71
N GLN A 219 -9.85 5.15 23.53
CA GLN A 219 -9.37 5.77 24.77
C GLN A 219 -8.44 6.96 24.49
N ILE A 220 -7.52 6.84 23.51
CA ILE A 220 -6.58 7.90 23.15
C ILE A 220 -7.33 9.13 22.59
N LEU A 221 -8.27 8.90 21.68
CA LEU A 221 -9.09 9.94 21.04
C LEU A 221 -10.27 10.39 21.92
N LYS A 222 -10.52 9.73 23.04
CA LYS A 222 -11.67 9.98 23.93
C LYS A 222 -13.01 9.97 23.19
N THR A 223 -13.17 9.01 22.28
CA THR A 223 -14.40 8.81 21.50
C THR A 223 -15.03 7.47 21.82
N HIS A 224 -16.35 7.39 21.72
CA HIS A 224 -17.10 6.13 21.75
C HIS A 224 -17.42 5.62 20.33
N ASP A 225 -17.16 6.44 19.30
CA ASP A 225 -17.38 6.07 17.91
C ASP A 225 -16.18 5.25 17.39
N GLN A 226 -16.39 3.94 17.29
CA GLN A 226 -15.41 2.99 16.81
C GLN A 226 -15.08 3.20 15.32
N GLN A 227 -16.06 3.60 14.50
CA GLN A 227 -15.83 3.81 13.07
C GLN A 227 -14.96 5.04 12.86
N TYR A 228 -15.25 6.12 13.59
CA TYR A 228 -14.40 7.32 13.63
C TYR A 228 -12.98 6.97 14.10
N ALA A 229 -12.84 6.23 15.20
CA ALA A 229 -11.54 5.82 15.72
C ALA A 229 -10.73 5.01 14.69
N ASN A 230 -11.37 4.05 14.01
CA ASN A 230 -10.74 3.27 12.94
C ASN A 230 -10.32 4.16 11.76
N GLN A 231 -11.17 5.08 11.32
CA GLN A 231 -10.87 6.00 10.23
C GLN A 231 -9.67 6.88 10.55
N ILE A 232 -9.64 7.51 11.73
CA ILE A 232 -8.54 8.36 12.18
C ILE A 232 -7.24 7.55 12.35
N SER A 233 -7.33 6.33 12.88
CA SER A 233 -6.19 5.40 12.99
C SER A 233 -5.60 5.05 11.62
N SER A 234 -6.44 4.65 10.65
CA SER A 234 -6.00 4.37 9.29
C SER A 234 -5.35 5.60 8.65
N MET A 235 -5.93 6.79 8.80
CA MET A 235 -5.34 8.02 8.27
C MET A 235 -3.95 8.32 8.86
N ALA A 236 -3.81 8.16 10.18
CA ALA A 236 -2.54 8.38 10.87
C ALA A 236 -1.46 7.38 10.43
N ILE A 237 -1.79 6.09 10.30
CA ILE A 237 -0.83 5.07 9.84
C ILE A 237 -0.44 5.31 8.38
N MET A 238 -1.40 5.65 7.51
CA MET A 238 -1.11 5.95 6.10
C MET A 238 -0.18 7.17 5.96
N LEU A 239 -0.45 8.27 6.67
CA LEU A 239 0.44 9.43 6.68
C LEU A 239 1.84 9.10 7.21
N LEU A 240 1.90 8.29 8.27
CA LEU A 240 3.17 7.84 8.82
C LEU A 240 3.95 7.00 7.80
N ALA A 241 3.29 6.08 7.10
CA ALA A 241 3.87 5.28 6.03
C ALA A 241 4.45 6.17 4.90
N CYS A 242 3.76 7.27 4.54
CA CYS A 242 4.25 8.19 3.51
C CYS A 242 5.59 8.87 3.84
N GLN A 243 6.02 8.86 5.11
CA GLN A 243 7.29 9.45 5.54
C GLN A 243 8.50 8.56 5.21
N TYR A 244 8.28 7.30 4.84
CA TYR A 244 9.33 6.34 4.55
C TYR A 244 9.37 5.96 3.07
N GLN A 245 10.50 5.40 2.63
CA GLN A 245 10.74 4.96 1.25
C GLN A 245 10.30 5.98 0.19
N GLN A 246 10.55 7.26 0.46
CA GLN A 246 10.22 8.38 -0.44
C GLN A 246 8.72 8.46 -0.80
N GLY A 247 7.83 7.90 0.02
CA GLY A 247 6.39 7.99 -0.17
C GLY A 247 5.85 7.13 -1.32
N VAL A 248 6.58 6.09 -1.76
CA VAL A 248 6.16 5.20 -2.88
C VAL A 248 4.77 4.60 -2.65
N THR A 249 4.40 4.28 -1.42
CA THR A 249 3.08 3.72 -1.09
C THR A 249 1.95 4.77 -1.12
N CYS A 250 2.29 6.06 -1.17
CA CYS A 250 1.37 7.18 -1.13
C CYS A 250 1.27 7.95 -2.45
N ASP A 251 1.97 7.50 -3.49
CA ASP A 251 1.94 8.13 -4.80
C ASP A 251 0.54 8.03 -5.43
N SER A 252 0.26 8.90 -6.41
CA SER A 252 -1.06 8.98 -7.06
C SER A 252 -1.45 7.76 -7.88
N THR A 253 -0.49 6.86 -8.15
CA THR A 253 -0.65 5.58 -8.83
C THR A 253 -0.52 4.39 -7.88
N SER A 254 -0.45 4.62 -6.56
CA SER A 254 -0.35 3.56 -5.58
C SER A 254 -1.66 2.78 -5.51
N ALA A 255 -1.59 1.51 -5.10
CA ALA A 255 -2.79 0.68 -4.95
C ALA A 255 -3.83 1.37 -4.05
N LEU A 256 -3.39 2.04 -2.97
CA LEU A 256 -4.26 2.82 -2.10
C LEU A 256 -4.98 3.91 -2.90
N MET A 257 -4.24 4.81 -3.57
CA MET A 257 -4.86 5.95 -4.24
C MET A 257 -5.74 5.55 -5.43
N LEU A 258 -5.42 4.46 -6.11
CA LEU A 258 -6.27 3.92 -7.16
C LEU A 258 -7.57 3.30 -6.59
N LEU A 259 -7.51 2.64 -5.43
CA LEU A 259 -8.70 2.17 -4.73
C LEU A 259 -9.56 3.34 -4.21
N THR A 260 -8.93 4.36 -3.63
CA THR A 260 -9.64 5.59 -3.23
C THR A 260 -10.30 6.27 -4.43
N CYS A 261 -9.60 6.37 -5.57
CA CYS A 261 -10.14 6.89 -6.83
C CYS A 261 -11.40 6.13 -7.31
N ALA A 262 -11.44 4.81 -7.14
CA ALA A 262 -12.60 4.01 -7.53
C ALA A 262 -13.87 4.37 -6.71
N HIS A 263 -13.70 4.75 -5.46
CA HIS A 263 -14.79 5.17 -4.57
C HIS A 263 -15.11 6.67 -4.66
N GLU A 264 -14.09 7.48 -4.92
CA GLU A 264 -14.14 8.95 -4.93
C GLU A 264 -13.52 9.48 -6.24
N PRO A 265 -14.22 9.48 -7.37
CA PRO A 265 -13.64 9.81 -8.67
C PRO A 265 -12.99 11.21 -8.76
N GLN A 266 -13.42 12.14 -7.91
CA GLN A 266 -12.86 13.48 -7.80
C GLN A 266 -11.42 13.53 -7.28
N VAL A 267 -10.94 12.46 -6.63
CA VAL A 267 -9.59 12.40 -6.03
C VAL A 267 -8.59 11.61 -6.87
N CYS A 268 -9.03 11.10 -8.03
CA CYS A 268 -8.18 10.37 -8.95
C CYS A 268 -6.97 11.19 -9.40
N GLY A 269 -5.78 10.61 -9.23
CA GLY A 269 -4.52 11.23 -9.59
C GLY A 269 -3.92 12.15 -8.51
N LEU A 270 -4.56 12.27 -7.35
CA LEU A 270 -3.94 12.89 -6.17
C LEU A 270 -3.03 11.87 -5.48
N ASP A 271 -1.91 12.34 -4.94
CA ASP A 271 -1.17 11.59 -3.91
C ASP A 271 -1.93 11.67 -2.56
N TYR A 272 -1.59 10.76 -1.65
CA TYR A 272 -2.30 10.64 -0.38
C TYR A 272 -2.18 11.90 0.50
N GLN A 273 -1.02 12.56 0.51
CA GLN A 273 -0.82 13.76 1.32
C GLN A 273 -1.70 14.91 0.83
N THR A 274 -1.77 15.10 -0.48
CA THR A 274 -2.65 16.07 -1.13
C THR A 274 -4.12 15.75 -0.84
N TRP A 275 -4.53 14.49 -0.99
CA TRP A 275 -5.89 14.05 -0.67
C TRP A 275 -6.25 14.36 0.80
N TYR A 276 -5.38 14.00 1.75
CA TYR A 276 -5.58 14.24 3.18
C TYR A 276 -5.74 15.74 3.49
N LEU A 277 -4.90 16.58 2.90
CA LEU A 277 -4.98 18.02 3.12
C LEU A 277 -6.30 18.62 2.64
N GLN A 278 -6.84 18.11 1.52
CA GLN A 278 -8.07 18.61 0.91
C GLN A 278 -9.35 18.05 1.53
N ASN A 279 -9.33 16.79 1.99
CA ASN A 279 -10.54 16.04 2.35
C ASN A 279 -10.68 15.77 3.85
N THR A 280 -9.74 16.21 4.68
CA THR A 280 -9.80 16.02 6.14
C THR A 280 -10.13 17.32 6.87
N LEU A 281 -11.15 17.28 7.73
CA LEU A 281 -11.57 18.42 8.55
C LEU A 281 -10.50 18.82 9.57
N PRO A 282 -10.39 20.11 9.97
CA PRO A 282 -9.39 20.55 10.93
C PRO A 282 -9.41 19.78 12.27
N GLY A 283 -10.57 19.38 12.77
CA GLY A 283 -10.69 18.56 13.98
C GLY A 283 -10.06 17.17 13.81
N MET A 284 -10.42 16.48 12.73
CA MET A 284 -9.84 15.17 12.38
C MET A 284 -8.32 15.27 12.20
N LYS A 285 -7.80 16.36 11.62
CA LYS A 285 -6.35 16.56 11.47
C LYS A 285 -5.61 16.59 12.80
N LYS A 286 -6.22 17.16 13.86
CA LYS A 286 -5.65 17.17 15.20
C LYS A 286 -5.62 15.75 15.80
N ASP A 287 -6.71 15.01 15.65
CA ASP A 287 -6.81 13.64 16.15
C ASP A 287 -5.84 12.70 15.42
N VAL A 288 -5.67 12.90 14.11
CA VAL A 288 -4.65 12.20 13.31
C VAL A 288 -3.25 12.53 13.81
N ALA A 289 -2.92 13.80 14.04
CA ALA A 289 -1.62 14.19 14.60
C ALA A 289 -1.36 13.55 15.97
N GLN A 290 -2.37 13.53 16.85
CA GLN A 290 -2.28 12.87 18.16
C GLN A 290 -1.96 11.38 18.03
N LEU A 291 -2.58 10.66 17.08
CA LEU A 291 -2.27 9.26 16.85
C LEU A 291 -0.91 9.04 16.18
N MET A 292 -0.49 9.94 15.28
CA MET A 292 0.86 9.88 14.71
C MET A 292 1.92 10.01 15.81
N ASP A 293 1.75 10.96 16.74
CA ASP A 293 2.65 11.12 17.90
C ASP A 293 2.68 9.85 18.77
N TYR A 294 1.52 9.22 19.00
CA TYR A 294 1.44 7.95 19.72
C TYR A 294 2.17 6.81 18.99
N TYR A 295 1.97 6.66 17.68
CA TYR A 295 2.63 5.59 16.91
C TYR A 295 4.14 5.80 16.79
N GLN A 296 4.61 7.04 16.73
CA GLN A 296 6.04 7.33 16.66
C GLN A 296 6.80 6.89 17.91
N GLN A 297 6.14 6.78 19.06
CA GLN A 297 6.73 6.21 20.29
C GLN A 297 7.16 4.75 20.10
N PHE A 298 6.60 4.03 19.12
CA PHE A 298 7.05 2.66 18.86
C PHE A 298 8.44 2.60 18.25
N ARG A 299 8.99 3.70 17.71
CA ARG A 299 10.36 3.73 17.16
C ARG A 299 11.44 3.72 18.24
N GLU A 300 11.11 4.14 19.45
CA GLU A 300 12.01 4.18 20.62
C GLU A 300 12.22 2.78 21.20
#